data_AF-A0A1F8T0X3-F1
#
_entry.id   AF-A0A1F8T0X3-F1
#
_cell.length_a   1.000
_cell.length_b   1.000
_cell.length_c   1.000
_cell.angle_alpha   90.00
_cell.angle_beta   90.00
_cell.angle_gamma   90.00
#
_symmetry.space_group_name_H-M   'P 1'
#
loop_
_entity.id
_entity.type
_entity.pdbx_description
1 polymer ?
#
loop_
_entity_poly.entity_id
_entity_poly.type
_entity_poly.pdbx_seq_one_letter_code
_entity_poly.pdbx_strand_id
1 'polypeptide(L)'
;METTPQPQALVQPLSPSDERTWAMLAHLSVLLNLFTGFFGPIVALIIYFVYKDRSRYVAYQSMQAFVFQLIWWVGGGLLIGGIWGATGLLSIVIIGLLCIPFSLIATFILLIMPLVSLVYGVVGGIQASQGEDFRYWLVGDWVRGILTIA
;
A
#
# COMPACT_ATOMS: atom_id res chain seq x y z
N MET A 1 -36.42 -17.10 31.76
CA MET A 1 -35.35 -16.10 31.67
C MET A 1 -35.44 -15.51 30.28
N GLU A 2 -36.12 -14.37 30.12
CA GLU A 2 -36.14 -13.66 28.84
C GLU A 2 -34.75 -13.08 28.60
N THR A 3 -34.09 -13.54 27.54
CA THR A 3 -32.86 -12.92 27.04
C THR A 3 -33.26 -11.70 26.23
N THR A 4 -33.33 -10.53 26.87
CA THR A 4 -33.57 -9.27 26.16
C THR A 4 -32.48 -9.09 25.09
N PRO A 5 -32.82 -8.89 23.80
CA PRO A 5 -31.81 -8.64 22.77
C PRO A 5 -31.04 -7.37 23.14
N GLN A 6 -29.72 -7.48 23.29
CA GLN A 6 -28.84 -6.32 23.38
C GLN A 6 -29.05 -5.48 22.11
N PRO A 7 -29.29 -4.16 22.20
CA PRO A 7 -29.38 -3.32 21.02
C PRO A 7 -28.09 -3.47 20.22
N GLN A 8 -28.16 -3.95 18.98
CA GLN A 8 -27.03 -3.93 18.05
C GLN A 8 -26.48 -2.50 18.08
N ALA A 9 -25.25 -2.31 18.58
CA ALA A 9 -24.62 -1.00 18.57
C ALA A 9 -24.54 -0.56 17.10
N LEU A 10 -25.35 0.42 16.72
CA LEU A 10 -25.38 0.94 15.36
C LEU A 10 -23.99 1.52 15.06
N VAL A 11 -23.24 0.86 14.18
CA VAL A 11 -21.93 1.33 13.73
C VAL A 11 -22.16 2.69 13.05
N GLN A 12 -21.67 3.76 13.67
CA GLN A 12 -21.91 5.10 13.14
C GLN A 12 -21.02 5.35 11.91
N PRO A 13 -21.60 5.75 10.77
CA PRO A 13 -20.84 6.07 9.57
C PRO A 13 -19.91 7.27 9.81
N LEU A 14 -18.86 7.37 9.01
CA LEU A 14 -17.97 8.52 9.03
C LEU A 14 -18.64 9.76 8.42
N SER A 15 -18.22 10.95 8.86
CA SER A 15 -18.58 12.17 8.16
C SER A 15 -17.85 12.25 6.82
N PRO A 16 -18.39 12.93 5.79
CA PRO A 16 -17.71 13.06 4.50
C PRO A 16 -16.31 13.71 4.59
N SER A 17 -16.10 14.62 5.54
CA SER A 17 -14.78 15.20 5.80
C SER A 17 -13.79 14.17 6.35
N ASP A 18 -14.23 13.35 7.30
CA ASP A 18 -13.37 12.31 7.89
C ASP A 18 -13.02 11.25 6.84
N GLU A 19 -13.96 10.87 5.97
CA GLU A 19 -13.70 9.93 4.88
C GLU A 19 -12.57 10.43 3.96
N ARG A 20 -12.63 11.70 3.55
CA ARG A 20 -11.58 12.34 2.73
C ARG A 20 -10.24 12.36 3.45
N THR A 21 -10.23 12.71 4.73
CA THR A 21 -9.01 12.75 5.55
C THR A 21 -8.37 11.36 5.65
N TRP A 22 -9.13 10.33 6.02
CA TRP A 22 -8.58 8.98 6.21
C TRP A 22 -8.18 8.31 4.90
N ALA A 23 -8.91 8.53 3.82
CA ALA A 23 -8.51 8.07 2.49
C ALA A 23 -7.21 8.74 2.04
N MET A 24 -7.10 10.07 2.18
CA MET A 24 -5.87 10.81 1.87
C MET A 24 -4.68 10.28 2.68
N LEU A 25 -4.84 10.13 4.00
CA LEU A 25 -3.77 9.64 4.88
C LEU A 25 -3.33 8.21 4.53
N ALA A 26 -4.25 7.35 4.08
CA ALA A 26 -3.90 6.02 3.64
C ALA A 26 -2.96 6.05 2.43
N HIS A 27 -3.16 6.96 1.48
CA HIS A 27 -2.25 7.13 0.35
C HIS A 27 -0.93 7.80 0.74
N LEU A 28 -0.99 8.86 1.55
CA LEU A 28 0.21 9.59 2.01
C LEU A 28 1.10 8.77 2.94
N SER A 29 0.60 7.67 3.51
CA SER A 29 1.41 6.72 4.27
C SER A 29 2.64 6.22 3.51
N VAL A 30 2.62 6.22 2.17
CA VAL A 30 3.79 5.86 1.35
C VAL A 30 5.03 6.71 1.65
N LEU A 31 4.85 7.95 2.10
CA LEU A 31 5.97 8.84 2.44
C LEU A 31 6.76 8.32 3.65
N LEU A 32 6.14 7.53 4.53
CA LEU A 32 6.84 6.89 5.65
C LEU A 32 7.90 5.90 5.18
N ASN A 33 7.72 5.29 4.01
CA ASN A 33 8.69 4.34 3.46
C ASN A 33 10.04 5.00 3.15
N LEU A 34 10.09 6.33 2.95
CA LEU A 34 11.36 7.05 2.77
C LEU A 34 12.27 6.97 3.99
N PHE A 35 11.70 6.87 5.19
CA PHE A 35 12.44 6.81 6.45
C PHE A 35 12.53 5.41 7.02
N THR A 36 11.56 4.56 6.68
CA THR A 36 11.37 3.25 7.32
C THR A 36 11.55 2.06 6.37
N GLY A 37 11.62 2.31 5.06
CA GLY A 37 11.67 1.29 4.01
C GLY A 37 10.35 0.56 3.76
N PHE A 38 9.44 0.43 4.74
CA PHE A 38 8.21 -0.37 4.54
C PHE A 38 7.01 -0.05 5.46
N PHE A 39 7.07 0.97 6.32
CA PHE A 39 6.02 1.17 7.33
C PHE A 39 4.72 1.78 6.79
N GLY A 40 4.76 2.41 5.61
CA GLY A 40 3.60 2.98 4.92
C GLY A 40 2.45 1.98 4.69
N PRO A 41 2.67 0.80 4.07
CA PRO A 41 1.60 -0.19 3.91
C PRO A 41 0.96 -0.60 5.24
N ILE A 42 1.73 -0.67 6.34
CA ILE A 42 1.17 -1.00 7.66
C ILE A 42 0.14 0.06 8.09
N VAL A 43 0.48 1.34 7.93
CA VAL A 43 -0.45 2.44 8.27
C VAL A 43 -1.70 2.38 7.40
N ALA A 44 -1.57 2.15 6.09
CA ALA A 44 -2.73 1.97 5.21
C ALA A 44 -3.62 0.80 5.65
N LEU A 45 -3.02 -0.33 6.05
CA LEU A 45 -3.74 -1.50 6.53
C LEU A 45 -4.44 -1.26 7.88
N ILE A 46 -3.80 -0.51 8.79
CA ILE A 46 -4.44 -0.10 10.04
C ILE A 46 -5.68 0.75 9.75
N ILE A 47 -5.57 1.73 8.85
CA ILE A 47 -6.71 2.58 8.44
C ILE A 47 -7.84 1.70 7.87
N TYR A 48 -7.52 0.70 7.04
CA TYR A 48 -8.50 -0.26 6.54
C TYR A 48 -9.25 -0.93 7.69
N PHE A 49 -8.56 -1.58 8.62
CA PHE A 49 -9.23 -2.32 9.70
C PHE A 49 -10.00 -1.43 10.67
N VAL A 50 -9.53 -0.20 10.91
CA VAL A 50 -10.21 0.75 11.81
C VAL A 50 -11.51 1.27 11.20
N TYR A 51 -11.55 1.49 9.88
CA TYR A 51 -12.67 2.20 9.23
C TYR A 51 -13.49 1.36 8.26
N LYS A 52 -13.12 0.10 7.97
CA LYS A 52 -13.81 -0.72 6.96
C LYS A 52 -15.31 -0.88 7.17
N ASP A 53 -15.76 -0.92 8.43
CA ASP A 53 -17.17 -1.10 8.79
C ASP A 53 -17.93 0.23 8.88
N ARG A 54 -17.22 1.37 8.84
CA ARG A 54 -17.77 2.72 8.96
C ARG A 54 -17.78 3.49 7.64
N SER A 55 -16.90 3.16 6.70
CA SER A 55 -16.85 3.75 5.37
C SER A 55 -16.26 2.80 4.34
N ARG A 56 -17.05 2.48 3.32
CA ARG A 56 -16.60 1.66 2.18
C ARG A 56 -15.61 2.40 1.30
N TYR A 57 -15.75 3.71 1.18
CA TYR A 57 -14.81 4.56 0.46
C TYR A 57 -13.42 4.48 1.12
N VAL A 58 -13.34 4.72 2.43
CA VAL A 58 -12.06 4.60 3.17
C VAL A 58 -11.53 3.18 3.09
N ALA A 59 -12.39 2.16 3.22
CA ALA A 59 -11.99 0.75 3.09
C ALA A 59 -11.33 0.48 1.73
N TYR A 60 -11.97 0.91 0.65
CA TYR A 60 -11.44 0.73 -0.71
C TYR A 60 -10.13 1.51 -0.93
N GLN A 61 -10.10 2.80 -0.58
CA GLN A 61 -8.93 3.69 -0.76
C GLN A 61 -7.72 3.22 0.05
N SER A 62 -7.93 2.78 1.29
CA SER A 62 -6.86 2.26 2.14
C SER A 62 -6.34 0.90 1.70
N MET A 63 -7.21 -0.02 1.27
CA MET A 63 -6.79 -1.32 0.78
C MET A 63 -6.02 -1.20 -0.55
N GLN A 64 -6.45 -0.33 -1.47
CA GLN A 64 -5.69 -0.12 -2.71
C GLN A 64 -4.31 0.48 -2.42
N ALA A 65 -4.20 1.41 -1.47
CA ALA A 65 -2.92 1.99 -1.05
C ALA A 65 -2.01 0.94 -0.42
N PHE A 66 -2.56 0.07 0.42
CA PHE A 66 -1.83 -1.06 1.01
C PHE A 66 -1.27 -2.00 -0.05
N VAL A 67 -2.12 -2.53 -0.95
CA VAL A 67 -1.70 -3.50 -1.97
C VAL A 67 -0.68 -2.88 -2.93
N PHE A 68 -0.89 -1.62 -3.34
CA PHE A 68 0.06 -0.93 -4.20
C PHE A 68 1.42 -0.77 -3.52
N GLN A 69 1.46 -0.30 -2.27
CA GLN A 69 2.72 -0.15 -1.56
C GLN A 69 3.43 -1.50 -1.33
N LEU A 70 2.70 -2.59 -1.06
CA LEU A 70 3.30 -3.92 -0.97
C LEU A 70 3.99 -4.34 -2.28
N ILE A 71 3.34 -4.16 -3.42
CA ILE A 71 3.95 -4.54 -4.72
C ILE A 71 5.22 -3.75 -4.98
N TRP A 72 5.15 -2.43 -4.83
CA TRP A 72 6.23 -1.56 -5.27
C TRP A 72 7.39 -1.48 -4.27
N TRP A 73 7.12 -1.52 -2.96
CA TRP A 73 8.15 -1.48 -1.92
C TRP A 73 8.61 -2.86 -1.48
N VAL A 74 7.68 -3.75 -1.09
CA VAL A 74 8.07 -5.10 -0.63
C VAL A 74 8.44 -5.99 -1.81
N GLY A 75 7.62 -6.02 -2.88
CA GLY A 75 7.93 -6.78 -4.10
C GLY A 75 9.22 -6.29 -4.76
N GLY A 76 9.37 -4.98 -4.95
CA GLY A 76 10.61 -4.37 -5.47
C GLY A 76 11.83 -4.68 -4.59
N GLY A 77 11.70 -4.54 -3.27
CA GLY A 77 12.77 -4.85 -2.31
C GLY A 77 13.17 -6.33 -2.32
N LEU A 78 12.21 -7.24 -2.40
CA LEU A 78 12.47 -8.68 -2.51
C LEU A 78 13.19 -9.04 -3.82
N LEU A 79 12.83 -8.40 -4.95
CA LEU A 79 13.53 -8.60 -6.22
C LEU A 79 14.99 -8.14 -6.13
N ILE A 80 15.24 -6.95 -5.59
CA ILE A 80 16.60 -6.43 -5.37
C ILE A 80 17.37 -7.36 -4.43
N GLY A 81 16.77 -7.72 -3.29
CA GLY A 81 17.37 -8.65 -2.32
C GLY A 81 17.69 -10.02 -2.91
N GLY A 82 16.82 -10.56 -3.77
CA GLY A 82 17.03 -11.81 -4.47
C GLY A 82 18.19 -11.75 -5.45
N ILE A 83 18.30 -10.68 -6.25
CA ILE A 83 19.44 -10.45 -7.15
C ILE A 83 20.74 -10.39 -6.36
N TRP A 84 20.80 -9.58 -5.31
CA TRP A 84 22.01 -9.44 -4.49
C TRP A 84 22.33 -10.71 -3.70
N GLY A 85 21.32 -11.46 -3.24
CA GLY A 85 21.50 -12.76 -2.60
C GLY A 85 22.10 -13.79 -3.54
N ALA A 86 21.60 -13.87 -4.78
CA ALA A 86 22.16 -14.74 -5.81
C ALA A 86 23.59 -14.35 -6.20
N THR A 87 23.85 -13.05 -6.40
CA THR A 87 25.19 -12.52 -6.67
C THR A 87 26.16 -12.80 -5.52
N GLY A 88 25.73 -12.62 -4.27
CA GLY A 88 26.52 -12.95 -3.08
C GLY A 88 26.85 -14.43 -2.99
N LEU A 89 25.87 -15.30 -3.24
CA LEU A 89 26.06 -16.76 -3.24
C LEU A 89 27.06 -17.19 -4.34
N LEU A 90 26.90 -16.68 -5.56
CA LEU A 90 27.81 -16.98 -6.68
C LEU A 90 29.23 -16.44 -6.45
N SER A 91 29.38 -15.42 -5.61
CA SER A 91 30.69 -14.80 -5.34
C SER A 91 31.61 -15.75 -4.55
N ILE A 92 31.05 -16.76 -3.87
CA ILE A 92 31.83 -17.82 -3.20
C ILE A 92 32.75 -18.55 -4.20
N VAL A 93 32.30 -18.71 -5.45
CA VAL A 93 33.05 -19.36 -6.53
C VAL A 93 33.58 -18.35 -7.56
N ILE A 94 33.80 -17.09 -7.17
CA ILE A 94 34.30 -15.97 -8.00
C ILE A 94 33.31 -15.50 -9.08
N ILE A 95 32.44 -16.37 -9.60
CA ILE A 95 31.45 -16.05 -10.64
C ILE A 95 30.60 -14.83 -10.25
N GLY A 96 30.16 -14.75 -9.00
CA GLY A 96 29.32 -13.64 -8.54
C GLY A 96 30.00 -12.28 -8.59
N LEU A 97 31.33 -12.20 -8.48
CA LEU A 97 32.06 -10.93 -8.65
C LEU A 97 31.88 -10.38 -10.07
N LEU A 98 31.79 -11.26 -11.08
CA LEU A 98 31.51 -10.87 -12.46
C LEU A 98 30.05 -10.42 -12.66
N CYS A 99 29.14 -10.87 -11.79
CA CYS A 99 27.72 -10.49 -11.82
C CYS A 99 27.44 -9.13 -11.18
N ILE A 100 28.34 -8.60 -10.34
CA ILE A 100 28.19 -7.29 -9.65
C ILE A 100 27.77 -6.14 -10.59
N PRO A 101 28.44 -5.88 -11.74
CA PRO A 101 28.02 -4.80 -12.63
C PRO A 101 26.58 -4.96 -13.12
N PHE A 102 26.16 -6.20 -13.42
CA PHE A 102 24.78 -6.47 -13.84
C PHE A 102 23.78 -6.26 -12.70
N SER A 103 24.10 -6.68 -11.47
CA SER A 103 23.27 -6.44 -10.29
C SER A 103 23.12 -4.96 -9.96
N LEU A 104 24.19 -4.18 -10.13
CA LEU A 104 24.15 -2.73 -9.96
C LEU A 104 23.21 -2.08 -10.98
N ILE A 105 23.34 -2.42 -12.27
CA ILE A 105 22.45 -1.92 -13.33
C ILE A 105 20.99 -2.29 -13.03
N ALA A 106 20.73 -3.55 -12.67
CA ALA A 106 19.39 -4.00 -12.30
C ALA A 106 18.83 -3.22 -11.10
N THR A 107 19.66 -2.94 -10.09
CA THR A 107 19.26 -2.14 -8.93
C THR A 107 18.85 -0.72 -9.34
N PHE A 108 19.63 -0.04 -10.18
CA PHE A 108 19.28 1.30 -10.65
C PHE A 108 17.96 1.34 -11.43
N ILE A 109 17.71 0.32 -12.25
CA ILE A 109 16.44 0.19 -12.99
C ILE A 109 15.29 -0.04 -12.01
N LEU A 110 15.46 -0.94 -11.03
CA LEU A 110 14.42 -1.27 -10.06
C LEU A 110 14.14 -0.13 -9.06
N LEU A 111 15.08 0.78 -8.81
CA LEU A 111 14.83 1.97 -7.97
C LEU A 111 13.77 2.92 -8.54
N ILE A 112 13.42 2.78 -9.82
CA ILE A 112 12.27 3.50 -10.41
C ILE A 112 10.96 3.06 -9.74
N MET A 113 10.88 1.82 -9.24
CA MET A 113 9.69 1.25 -8.62
C MET A 113 9.16 2.06 -7.42
N PRO A 114 9.94 2.26 -6.33
CA PRO A 114 9.48 3.05 -5.20
C PRO A 114 9.18 4.51 -5.59
N LEU A 115 9.87 5.06 -6.60
CA LEU A 115 9.62 6.41 -7.11
C LEU A 115 8.23 6.55 -7.73
N VAL A 116 7.84 5.60 -8.59
CA VAL A 116 6.48 5.52 -9.13
C VAL A 116 5.47 5.43 -8.00
N SER A 117 5.74 4.59 -6.99
CA SER A 117 4.86 4.43 -5.84
C SER A 117 4.62 5.72 -5.06
N LEU A 118 5.67 6.51 -4.83
CA LEU A 118 5.60 7.79 -4.13
C LEU A 118 4.73 8.80 -4.89
N VAL A 119 4.96 8.96 -6.20
CA VAL A 119 4.17 9.88 -7.04
C VAL A 119 2.70 9.50 -7.00
N TYR A 120 2.42 8.21 -7.21
CA TYR A 120 1.07 7.67 -7.20
C TYR A 120 0.38 7.81 -5.84
N GLY A 121 1.10 7.65 -4.73
CA GLY A 121 0.56 7.92 -3.38
C GLY A 121 0.28 9.40 -3.13
N VAL A 122 1.12 10.32 -3.59
CA VAL A 122 0.81 11.76 -3.47
C VAL A 122 -0.40 12.14 -4.31
N VAL A 123 -0.47 11.71 -5.57
CA VAL A 123 -1.60 11.96 -6.47
C VAL A 123 -2.89 11.36 -5.89
N GLY A 124 -2.82 10.12 -5.39
CA GLY A 124 -3.95 9.47 -4.74
C GLY A 124 -4.40 10.21 -3.48
N GLY A 125 -3.46 10.71 -2.67
CA GLY A 125 -3.76 11.53 -1.51
C GLY A 125 -4.49 12.83 -1.87
N ILE A 126 -4.01 13.55 -2.89
CA ILE A 126 -4.63 14.78 -3.37
C ILE A 126 -6.06 14.52 -3.88
N GLN A 127 -6.25 13.52 -4.74
CA GLN A 127 -7.58 13.19 -5.26
C GLN A 127 -8.53 12.72 -4.14
N ALA A 128 -8.06 11.89 -3.22
CA ALA A 128 -8.86 11.44 -2.09
C ALA A 128 -9.27 12.59 -1.15
N SER A 129 -8.40 13.59 -0.96
CA SER A 129 -8.74 14.79 -0.19
C SER A 129 -9.86 15.63 -0.81
N GLN A 130 -10.01 15.55 -2.13
CA GLN A 130 -11.09 16.21 -2.89
C GLN A 130 -12.39 15.36 -2.88
N GLY A 131 -12.32 14.11 -2.41
CA GLY A 131 -13.44 13.16 -2.41
C GLY A 131 -13.61 12.43 -3.74
N GLU A 132 -12.61 12.45 -4.61
CA GLU A 132 -12.62 11.71 -5.87
C GLU A 132 -12.41 10.21 -5.62
N ASP A 133 -12.99 9.36 -6.49
CA ASP A 133 -12.73 7.91 -6.48
C ASP A 133 -11.41 7.59 -7.18
N PHE A 134 -10.30 7.96 -6.52
CA PHE A 134 -8.98 7.66 -7.05
C PHE A 134 -8.79 6.15 -7.23
N ARG A 135 -8.18 5.77 -8.35
CA ARG A 135 -7.93 4.37 -8.72
C ARG A 135 -6.49 4.18 -9.16
N TYR A 136 -5.76 3.32 -8.47
CA TYR A 136 -4.48 2.84 -8.97
C TYR A 136 -4.68 2.01 -10.24
N TRP A 137 -3.94 2.33 -11.30
CA TRP A 137 -4.01 1.62 -12.59
C TRP A 137 -3.76 0.10 -12.47
N LEU A 138 -2.87 -0.31 -11.57
CA LEU A 138 -2.45 -1.71 -11.42
C LEU A 138 -3.39 -2.52 -10.52
N VAL A 139 -3.83 -1.94 -9.41
CA VAL A 139 -4.47 -2.70 -8.31
C VAL A 139 -5.89 -2.26 -7.98
N GLY A 140 -6.34 -1.13 -8.53
CA GLY A 140 -7.63 -0.55 -8.16
C GLY A 140 -8.81 -1.49 -8.45
N ASP A 141 -8.76 -2.24 -9.55
CA ASP A 141 -9.82 -3.18 -9.90
C ASP A 141 -9.81 -4.44 -9.04
N TRP A 142 -8.66 -4.82 -8.47
CA TRP A 142 -8.54 -6.04 -7.65
C TRP A 142 -9.33 -5.94 -6.34
N VAL A 143 -9.42 -4.72 -5.79
CA VAL A 143 -10.06 -4.46 -4.49
C VAL A 143 -11.41 -3.75 -4.63
N ARG A 144 -11.87 -3.52 -5.87
CA ARG A 144 -13.11 -2.78 -6.16
C ARG A 144 -14.37 -3.45 -5.61
N GLY A 145 -14.35 -4.76 -5.36
CA GLY A 145 -15.43 -5.49 -4.71
C GLY A 145 -15.77 -5.00 -3.29
N ILE A 146 -14.84 -4.31 -2.61
CA ILE A 146 -15.09 -3.68 -1.30
C ILE A 146 -16.21 -2.64 -1.38
N LEU A 147 -16.39 -2.00 -2.54
CA LEU A 147 -17.46 -1.05 -2.80
C LEU A 147 -18.81 -1.72 -3.08
N THR A 148 -18.89 -3.04 -3.24
CA THR A 148 -20.14 -3.75 -3.59
C THR A 148 -20.63 -4.76 -2.55
N ILE A 149 -19.77 -5.34 -1.71
CA ILE A 149 -20.16 -6.25 -0.61
C ILE A 149 -20.84 -5.48 0.55
N ALA A 150 -22.10 -5.82 0.87
CA ALA A 150 -22.92 -5.29 1.96
C ALA A 150 -23.24 -6.40 2.97
#